data_AF-A0A1J4ZJ05-F1
#
_entry.id   AF-A0A1J4ZJ05-F1
#
_cell.length_a   1.000
_cell.length_b   1.000
_cell.length_c   1.000
_cell.angle_alpha   90.00
_cell.angle_beta   90.00
_cell.angle_gamma   90.00
#
_symmetry.space_group_name_H-M   'P 1'
#
loop_
_entity.id
_entity.type
_entity.pdbx_description
1 polymer ?
#
loop_
_entity_poly.entity_id
_entity_poly.type
_entity_poly.pdbx_seq_one_letter_code
_entity_poly.pdbx_strand_id
1 'polypeptide(L)'
;MQRHPRLQPLSREHYGALKLAKLCAQAAEGDDTAIGLACQRAIQSYADELQPHFLFEENSLFPLLRDTSYQLLVEHALLDHRKLAELKDRMLPADKEVLRQFGQLLQAHVRFEERELFPALETRLDQAE
;
A
#
# COMPACT_ATOMS: atom_id res chain seq x y z
N MET A 1 11.77 -0.98 -18.65
CA MET A 1 10.55 -0.39 -19.26
C MET A 1 10.06 0.71 -18.33
N GLN A 2 9.69 1.86 -18.88
CA GLN A 2 8.93 2.85 -18.11
C GLN A 2 7.50 2.33 -17.98
N ARG A 3 6.87 2.56 -16.83
CA ARG A 3 5.48 2.17 -16.60
C ARG A 3 4.55 2.84 -17.63
N HIS A 4 3.44 2.20 -17.94
CA HIS A 4 2.35 2.81 -18.69
C HIS A 4 1.98 4.18 -18.07
N PRO A 5 1.76 5.25 -18.86
CA PRO A 5 1.59 6.61 -18.36
C PRO A 5 0.55 6.76 -17.23
N ARG A 6 -0.52 5.97 -17.26
CA ARG A 6 -1.57 5.93 -16.22
C ARG A 6 -1.11 5.37 -14.87
N LEU A 7 -0.05 4.55 -14.84
CA LEU A 7 0.48 3.93 -13.62
C LEU A 7 1.69 4.68 -13.05
N GLN A 8 2.35 5.52 -13.86
CA GLN A 8 3.52 6.27 -13.41
C GLN A 8 3.28 7.16 -12.17
N PRO A 9 2.14 7.86 -12.01
CA PRO A 9 1.87 8.63 -10.80
C PRO A 9 1.81 7.75 -9.55
N LEU A 10 1.12 6.61 -9.62
CA LEU A 10 0.98 5.66 -8.51
C LEU A 10 2.32 5.05 -8.11
N SER A 11 3.13 4.65 -9.08
CA SER A 11 4.49 4.17 -8.80
C SER A 11 5.40 5.21 -8.13
N ARG A 12 5.12 6.52 -8.29
CA ARG A 12 5.84 7.57 -7.56
C ARG A 12 5.35 7.65 -6.11
N GLU A 13 4.05 7.50 -5.88
CA GLU A 13 3.45 7.48 -4.53
C GLU A 13 3.96 6.28 -3.71
N HIS A 14 4.18 5.13 -4.35
CA HIS A 14 4.81 3.95 -3.74
C HIS A 14 6.17 4.21 -3.10
N TYR A 15 6.94 5.19 -3.59
CA TYR A 15 8.21 5.56 -2.96
C TYR A 15 8.00 6.18 -1.56
N GLY A 16 6.94 6.98 -1.38
CA GLY A 16 6.52 7.50 -0.08
C GLY A 16 6.08 6.39 0.86
N ALA A 17 5.24 5.48 0.37
CA ALA A 17 4.78 4.30 1.12
C ALA A 17 5.96 3.42 1.60
N LEU A 18 6.96 3.15 0.75
CA LEU A 18 8.14 2.37 1.13
C LEU A 18 9.01 3.08 2.17
N LYS A 19 9.12 4.40 2.12
CA LYS A 19 9.80 5.17 3.17
C LYS A 19 9.06 5.06 4.50
N LEU A 20 7.74 5.18 4.48
CA LEU A 20 6.91 5.01 5.67
C LEU A 20 7.05 3.60 6.25
N ALA A 21 6.97 2.57 5.41
CA ALA A 21 7.16 1.18 5.80
C ALA A 21 8.51 0.96 6.50
N LYS A 22 9.59 1.50 5.93
CA LYS A 22 10.93 1.44 6.52
C LYS A 22 11.00 2.16 7.87
N LEU A 23 10.40 3.35 7.96
CA LEU A 23 10.34 4.12 9.21
C LEU A 23 9.62 3.33 10.31
N CYS A 24 8.48 2.72 10.00
CA CYS A 24 7.72 1.91 10.96
C CYS A 24 8.53 0.71 11.46
N ALA A 25 9.19 -0.02 10.54
CA ALA A 25 10.03 -1.16 10.89
C ALA A 25 11.23 -0.76 11.77
N GLN A 26 11.86 0.38 11.50
CA GLN A 26 12.98 0.87 12.30
C GLN A 26 12.54 1.34 13.69
N ALA A 27 11.43 2.07 13.76
CA ALA A 27 10.90 2.58 15.03
C ALA A 27 10.39 1.47 15.95
N ALA A 28 9.88 0.36 15.40
CA ALA A 28 9.44 -0.79 16.19
C ALA A 28 10.58 -1.52 16.95
N GLU A 29 11.84 -1.24 16.62
CA GLU A 29 13.04 -1.69 17.33
C GLU A 29 13.63 -0.61 18.27
N GLY A 30 12.99 0.57 18.34
CA GLY A 30 13.40 1.71 19.14
C GLY A 30 12.75 1.75 20.52
N ASP A 31 12.83 2.92 21.17
CA ASP A 31 12.16 3.19 22.44
C ASP A 31 10.70 3.63 22.26
N ASP A 32 9.97 3.75 23.37
CA ASP A 32 8.54 4.12 23.37
C ASP A 32 8.28 5.48 22.71
N THR A 33 9.26 6.40 22.76
CA THR A 33 9.14 7.71 22.11
C THR A 33 9.20 7.57 20.60
N ALA A 34 10.17 6.79 20.08
CA ALA A 34 10.29 6.50 18.66
C ALA A 34 9.05 5.77 18.12
N ILE A 35 8.53 4.80 18.87
CA ILE A 35 7.31 4.07 18.53
C ILE A 35 6.12 5.04 18.46
N GLY A 36 5.91 5.87 19.49
CA GLY A 36 4.82 6.84 19.52
C GLY A 36 4.84 7.83 18.36
N LEU A 37 6.01 8.39 18.03
CA LEU A 37 6.16 9.31 16.89
C LEU A 37 5.90 8.61 15.55
N ALA A 38 6.37 7.37 15.38
CA ALA A 38 6.14 6.60 14.18
C ALA A 38 4.66 6.21 14.00
N CYS A 39 3.97 5.83 15.08
CA CYS A 39 2.53 5.58 15.07
C CYS A 39 1.74 6.81 14.60
N GLN A 40 2.05 8.00 15.12
CA GLN A 40 1.41 9.25 14.70
C GLN A 40 1.67 9.54 13.21
N ARG A 41 2.93 9.38 12.76
CA ARG A 41 3.27 9.57 11.34
C ARG A 41 2.54 8.57 10.45
N ALA A 42 2.43 7.30 10.85
CA ALA A 42 1.72 6.27 10.10
C ALA A 42 0.23 6.58 9.98
N ILE A 43 -0.42 7.02 11.06
CA ILE A 43 -1.84 7.44 11.02
C ILE A 43 -2.03 8.61 10.06
N GLN A 44 -1.17 9.64 10.14
CA GLN A 44 -1.28 10.82 9.28
C GLN A 44 -1.05 10.47 7.81
N SER A 45 0.04 9.75 7.49
CA SER A 45 0.31 9.33 6.11
C SER A 45 -0.73 8.35 5.58
N TYR A 46 -1.36 7.54 6.43
CA TYR A 46 -2.46 6.71 5.98
C TYR A 46 -3.63 7.56 5.48
N ALA A 47 -4.03 8.58 6.25
CA ALA A 47 -5.15 9.45 5.87
C ALA A 47 -4.83 10.33 4.65
N ASP A 48 -3.62 10.90 4.59
CA ASP A 48 -3.26 11.89 3.58
C ASP A 48 -2.78 11.27 2.25
N GLU A 49 -2.12 10.10 2.32
CA GLU A 49 -1.38 9.52 1.20
C GLU A 49 -1.96 8.14 0.80
N LEU A 50 -2.03 7.19 1.74
CA LEU A 50 -2.37 5.80 1.41
C LEU A 50 -3.86 5.60 1.11
N GLN A 51 -4.75 6.18 1.91
CA GLN A 51 -6.19 6.00 1.71
C GLN A 51 -6.67 6.59 0.38
N PRO A 52 -6.28 7.81 -0.03
CA PRO A 52 -6.62 8.33 -1.36
C PRO A 52 -6.05 7.46 -2.49
N HIS A 53 -4.83 6.95 -2.32
CA HIS A 53 -4.19 6.04 -3.26
C HIS A 53 -5.00 4.75 -3.45
N PHE A 54 -5.30 4.03 -2.37
CA PHE A 54 -6.10 2.80 -2.40
C PHE A 54 -7.48 3.04 -3.03
N LEU A 55 -8.15 4.13 -2.66
CA LEU A 55 -9.45 4.47 -3.24
C LEU A 55 -9.37 4.72 -4.75
N PHE A 56 -8.28 5.31 -5.24
CA PHE A 56 -8.09 5.49 -6.68
C PHE A 56 -7.94 4.14 -7.39
N GLU A 57 -7.13 3.25 -6.85
CA GLU A 57 -6.90 1.92 -7.41
C GLU A 57 -8.19 1.09 -7.43
N GLU A 58 -8.91 1.06 -6.31
CA GLU A 58 -10.17 0.32 -6.16
C GLU A 58 -11.26 0.82 -7.11
N ASN A 59 -11.39 2.14 -7.28
CA ASN A 59 -12.47 2.72 -8.07
C ASN A 59 -12.14 2.87 -9.56
N SER A 60 -10.85 2.94 -9.91
CA SER A 60 -10.42 3.31 -11.28
C SER A 60 -9.57 2.25 -11.97
N LEU A 61 -8.74 1.50 -11.23
CA LEU A 61 -7.82 0.51 -11.82
C LEU A 61 -8.35 -0.92 -11.73
N PHE A 62 -8.70 -1.38 -10.53
CA PHE A 62 -9.19 -2.74 -10.33
C PHE A 62 -10.43 -3.08 -11.18
N PRO A 63 -11.34 -2.13 -11.49
CA PRO A 63 -12.46 -2.40 -12.40
C PRO A 63 -12.06 -2.68 -13.85
N LEU A 64 -10.80 -2.45 -14.25
CA LEU A 64 -10.25 -2.83 -15.55
C LEU A 64 -9.84 -4.31 -15.59
N LEU A 65 -9.65 -4.94 -14.42
CA LEU A 65 -9.25 -6.33 -14.23
C LEU A 65 -10.44 -7.27 -13.92
N ARG A 66 -11.68 -6.90 -14.32
CA ARG A 66 -12.91 -7.69 -14.04
C ARG A 66 -12.96 -9.09 -14.67
N ASP A 67 -11.95 -9.49 -15.43
CA ASP A 67 -11.83 -10.85 -15.94
C ASP A 67 -11.36 -11.80 -14.82
N THR A 68 -11.92 -13.00 -14.78
CA THR A 68 -11.55 -14.11 -13.90
C THR A 68 -10.04 -14.37 -13.83
N SER A 69 -9.30 -14.10 -14.91
CA SER A 69 -7.84 -14.31 -14.97
C SER A 69 -7.04 -13.45 -13.97
N TYR A 70 -7.56 -12.31 -13.53
CA TYR A 70 -6.86 -11.37 -12.64
C TYR A 70 -7.55 -11.20 -11.28
N GLN A 71 -8.65 -11.91 -11.05
CA GLN A 71 -9.47 -11.77 -9.86
C GLN A 71 -8.67 -11.99 -8.57
N LEU A 72 -7.78 -12.98 -8.53
CA LEU A 72 -6.95 -13.27 -7.35
C LEU A 72 -5.99 -12.12 -7.00
N LEU A 73 -5.48 -11.39 -8.00
CA LEU A 73 -4.59 -10.26 -7.76
C LEU A 73 -5.36 -9.09 -7.13
N VAL A 74 -6.56 -8.81 -7.64
CA VAL A 74 -7.45 -7.77 -7.10
C VAL A 74 -7.90 -8.11 -5.68
N GLU A 75 -8.31 -9.35 -5.44
CA GLU A 75 -8.72 -9.80 -4.10
C GLU A 75 -7.57 -9.70 -3.08
N HIS A 76 -6.34 -9.99 -3.50
CA HIS A 76 -5.15 -9.82 -2.66
C HIS A 76 -4.94 -8.35 -2.28
N ALA A 77 -4.94 -7.43 -3.26
CA ALA A 77 -4.77 -6.00 -3.00
C ALA A 77 -5.85 -5.47 -2.03
N LEU A 78 -7.13 -5.78 -2.29
CA LEU A 78 -8.25 -5.40 -1.44
C LEU A 78 -8.14 -5.95 -0.01
N LEU A 79 -7.63 -7.19 0.14
CA LEU A 79 -7.41 -7.77 1.45
C LEU A 79 -6.32 -7.03 2.22
N ASP A 80 -5.22 -6.66 1.54
CA ASP A 80 -4.14 -5.90 2.15
C ASP A 80 -4.58 -4.48 2.52
N HIS A 81 -5.35 -3.79 1.67
CA HIS A 81 -5.91 -2.46 1.98
C HIS A 81 -6.74 -2.49 3.28
N ARG A 82 -7.62 -3.48 3.43
CA ARG A 82 -8.43 -3.65 4.64
C ARG A 82 -7.58 -3.92 5.87
N LYS A 83 -6.60 -4.83 5.77
CA LYS A 83 -5.68 -5.14 6.89
C LYS A 83 -4.85 -3.91 7.29
N LEU A 84 -4.37 -3.12 6.33
CA LEU A 84 -3.65 -1.88 6.62
C LEU A 84 -4.55 -0.86 7.33
N ALA A 85 -5.83 -0.77 6.95
CA ALA A 85 -6.82 0.05 7.65
C ALA A 85 -7.00 -0.39 9.11
N GLU A 86 -7.20 -1.69 9.32
CA GLU A 86 -7.38 -2.30 10.65
C GLU A 86 -6.16 -2.09 11.56
N LEU A 87 -4.95 -2.25 11.00
CA LEU A 87 -3.71 -2.00 11.74
C LEU A 87 -3.56 -0.51 12.10
N LYS A 88 -3.91 0.40 11.19
CA LYS A 88 -3.93 1.85 11.48
C LYS A 88 -4.92 2.20 12.59
N ASP A 89 -6.11 1.59 12.61
CA ASP A 89 -7.10 1.85 13.67
C ASP A 89 -6.67 1.33 15.04
N ARG A 90 -5.79 0.32 15.08
CA ARG A 90 -5.19 -0.25 16.29
C ARG A 90 -3.86 0.40 16.68
N MET A 91 -3.42 1.42 15.96
CA MET A 91 -2.11 2.05 16.16
C MET A 91 -2.05 2.88 17.46
N LEU A 92 -3.20 3.14 18.10
CA LEU A 92 -3.30 3.79 19.41
C LEU A 92 -4.06 2.91 20.43
N PRO A 93 -3.57 2.79 21.69
CA PRO A 93 -2.29 3.31 22.18
C PRO A 93 -1.10 2.70 21.43
N ALA A 94 0.02 3.41 21.41
CA ALA A 94 1.18 3.03 20.60
C ALA A 94 1.65 1.60 20.93
N ASP A 95 1.61 0.71 19.95
CA ASP A 95 1.99 -0.69 20.07
C ASP A 95 3.05 -1.03 19.01
N LYS A 96 4.23 -1.44 19.49
CA LYS A 96 5.37 -1.80 18.63
C LYS A 96 5.04 -2.91 17.65
N GLU A 97 4.19 -3.86 18.03
CA GLU A 97 3.88 -5.02 17.20
C GLU A 97 2.90 -4.63 16.08
N VAL A 98 1.90 -3.81 16.40
CA VAL A 98 1.02 -3.22 15.38
C VAL A 98 1.81 -2.38 14.39
N LEU A 99 2.74 -1.54 14.88
CA LEU A 99 3.60 -0.71 14.03
C LEU A 99 4.50 -1.56 13.11
N ARG A 100 5.11 -2.63 13.66
CA ARG A 100 5.94 -3.59 12.89
C ARG A 100 5.12 -4.26 11.80
N GLN A 101 3.94 -4.77 12.13
CA GLN A 101 3.04 -5.45 11.19
C GLN A 101 2.59 -4.49 10.08
N PHE A 102 2.23 -3.25 10.42
CA PHE A 102 1.85 -2.23 9.44
C PHE A 102 2.98 -1.96 8.45
N GLY A 103 4.21 -1.74 8.93
CA GLY A 103 5.36 -1.49 8.07
C GLY A 103 5.71 -2.67 7.17
N GLN A 104 5.66 -3.89 7.70
CA GLN A 104 5.93 -5.10 6.93
C GLN A 104 4.87 -5.35 5.84
N LEU A 105 3.59 -5.22 6.19
CA LEU A 105 2.49 -5.39 5.26
C LEU A 105 2.54 -4.33 4.17
N LEU A 106 2.75 -3.06 4.51
CA LEU A 106 2.83 -1.97 3.52
C LEU A 106 3.97 -2.19 2.53
N GLN A 107 5.14 -2.65 3.00
CA GLN A 107 6.25 -2.99 2.11
C GLN A 107 5.92 -4.17 1.19
N ALA A 108 5.30 -5.22 1.73
CA ALA A 108 4.94 -6.41 0.96
C ALA A 108 3.90 -6.07 -0.12
N HIS A 109 2.88 -5.31 0.26
CA HIS A 109 1.81 -4.83 -0.60
C HIS A 109 2.35 -4.02 -1.78
N VAL A 110 3.15 -2.96 -1.53
CA VAL A 110 3.75 -2.15 -2.61
C VAL A 110 4.62 -2.99 -3.56
N ARG A 111 5.36 -3.98 -3.03
CA ARG A 111 6.17 -4.87 -3.87
C ARG A 111 5.31 -5.78 -4.73
N PHE A 112 4.23 -6.30 -4.17
CA PHE A 112 3.26 -7.11 -4.90
C PHE A 112 2.65 -6.29 -6.05
N GLU A 113 2.23 -5.05 -5.79
CA GLU A 113 1.62 -4.22 -6.82
C GLU A 113 2.58 -3.91 -7.96
N GLU A 114 3.80 -3.47 -7.64
CA GLU A 114 4.82 -3.19 -8.65
C GLU A 114 5.22 -4.44 -9.43
N ARG A 115 5.28 -5.62 -8.82
CA ARG A 115 5.83 -6.81 -9.47
C ARG A 115 4.81 -7.67 -10.19
N GLU A 116 3.55 -7.58 -9.79
CA GLU A 116 2.51 -8.52 -10.22
C GLU A 116 1.28 -7.78 -10.73
N LEU A 117 0.69 -6.91 -9.90
CA LEU A 117 -0.58 -6.25 -10.24
C LEU A 117 -0.43 -5.22 -11.37
N PHE A 118 0.56 -4.34 -11.30
CA PHE A 118 0.78 -3.29 -12.28
C PHE A 118 1.19 -3.87 -13.64
N PRO A 119 2.11 -4.86 -13.74
CA PRO A 119 2.37 -5.56 -15.00
C PRO A 119 1.12 -6.20 -15.63
N ALA A 120 0.21 -6.75 -14.81
CA ALA A 120 -1.06 -7.27 -15.30
C ALA A 120 -1.98 -6.15 -15.83
N LEU A 121 -2.05 -5.01 -15.14
CA LEU A 121 -2.76 -3.82 -15.61
C LEU A 121 -2.19 -3.27 -16.92
N GLU A 122 -0.86 -3.19 -17.05
CA GLU A 122 -0.18 -2.74 -18.28
C GLU A 122 -0.57 -3.63 -19.46
N THR A 123 -0.48 -4.95 -19.29
CA THR A 123 -0.90 -5.91 -20.33
C THR A 123 -2.35 -5.70 -20.75
N ARG A 124 -3.23 -5.37 -19.80
CA ARG A 124 -4.65 -5.16 -20.09
C ARG A 124 -4.92 -3.82 -20.78
N LEU A 125 -4.20 -2.77 -20.40
CA LEU A 125 -4.30 -1.44 -20.99
C LEU A 125 -3.79 -1.44 -22.43
N ASP A 126 -2.65 -2.07 -22.68
CA ASP A 126 -2.06 -2.18 -24.03
C ASP A 126 -2.96 -2.99 -25.00
N GLN A 127 -3.80 -3.89 -24.48
CA GLN A 127 -4.79 -4.66 -25.27
C GLN A 127 -6.11 -3.92 -25.51
N ALA A 128 -6.37 -2.84 -24.78
CA ALA A 128 -7.60 -2.06 -24.87
C ALA A 128 -7.46 -0.79 -25.74
N GLU A 129 -6.22 -0.44 -26.10
CA GLU A 129 -5.86 0.58 -27.11
C GLU A 129 -5.79 -0.02 -28.51
#